data_AF-A0AAW6WUJ2-F1
#
_entry.id   AF-A0AAW6WUJ2-F1
#
_cell.length_a   1.000
_cell.length_b   1.000
_cell.length_c   1.000
_cell.angle_alpha   90.00
_cell.angle_beta   90.00
_cell.angle_gamma   90.00
#
_symmetry.space_group_name_H-M   'P 1'
#
loop_
_entity.id
_entity.type
_entity.pdbx_description
1 polymer ?
#
loop_
_entity_poly.entity_id
_entity_poly.type
_entity_poly.pdbx_seq_one_letter_code
_entity_poly.pdbx_strand_id
1 'polypeptide(L)'
;MDQRQALIAFGALSQETRLHIVRMLVVAGPDGMAAGAIAEKAVVSPSNVSFHLKELERSGLIAQQRESRSIIYTANFEALGSLVRFLMEDCCAGHPEICAPAAEIAACCDSKIQGEQDASIKQSRAS
;
A
#
# COMPACT_ATOMS: atom_id res chain seq x y z
N MET A 1 8.78 11.81 5.71
CA MET A 1 7.45 12.43 5.57
C MET A 1 7.34 13.53 6.63
N ASP A 2 6.73 14.68 6.34
CA ASP A 2 6.50 15.74 7.34
C ASP A 2 5.07 15.65 7.93
N GLN A 3 4.81 16.41 9.00
CA GLN A 3 3.50 16.41 9.69
C GLN A 3 2.33 16.80 8.77
N ARG A 4 2.53 17.75 7.86
CA ARG A 4 1.47 18.20 6.95
C ARG A 4 1.09 17.09 5.98
N GLN A 5 2.09 16.42 5.40
CA GLN A 5 1.87 15.29 4.52
C GLN A 5 1.22 14.12 5.26
N ALA A 6 1.63 13.84 6.49
CA ALA A 6 1.02 12.81 7.33
C ALA A 6 -0.47 13.09 7.58
N LEU A 7 -0.84 14.33 7.93
CA LEU A 7 -2.24 14.72 8.13
C LEU A 7 -3.09 14.56 6.85
N ILE A 8 -2.55 14.91 5.69
CA ILE A 8 -3.24 14.69 4.40
C ILE A 8 -3.46 13.20 4.16
N ALA A 9 -2.44 12.37 4.39
CA ALA A 9 -2.53 10.92 4.26
C ALA A 9 -3.56 10.31 5.22
N PHE A 10 -3.53 10.70 6.50
CA PHE A 10 -4.52 10.23 7.48
C PHE A 10 -5.94 10.68 7.14
N GLY A 11 -6.14 11.93 6.71
CA GLY A 11 -7.45 12.40 6.26
C GLY A 11 -7.97 11.65 5.03
N ALA A 12 -7.07 11.25 4.13
CA ALA A 12 -7.43 10.36 3.03
C ALA A 12 -7.79 8.95 3.55
N LEU A 13 -7.07 8.39 4.51
CA LEU A 13 -7.36 7.07 5.06
C LEU A 13 -8.56 7.03 6.03
N SER A 14 -9.02 8.15 6.57
CA SER A 14 -10.15 8.23 7.52
C SER A 14 -11.54 8.08 6.87
N GLN A 15 -11.61 7.37 5.74
CA GLN A 15 -12.85 7.02 5.06
C GLN A 15 -12.76 5.55 4.61
N GLU A 16 -13.82 4.80 4.91
CA GLU A 16 -13.85 3.34 4.81
C GLU A 16 -13.50 2.82 3.40
N THR A 17 -14.13 3.37 2.36
CA THR A 17 -13.87 3.01 0.96
C THR A 17 -12.42 3.28 0.55
N ARG A 18 -11.85 4.41 0.95
CA ARG A 18 -10.46 4.78 0.61
C ARG A 18 -9.46 3.87 1.30
N LEU A 19 -9.67 3.57 2.58
CA LEU A 19 -8.84 2.59 3.29
C LEU A 19 -8.94 1.21 2.62
N HIS A 20 -10.14 0.77 2.25
CA HIS A 20 -10.35 -0.49 1.55
C HIS A 20 -9.61 -0.52 0.20
N ILE A 21 -9.70 0.55 -0.60
CA ILE A 21 -8.99 0.68 -1.88
C ILE A 21 -7.48 0.59 -1.69
N VAL A 22 -6.90 1.32 -0.73
CA VAL A 22 -5.46 1.27 -0.46
C VAL A 22 -5.03 -0.16 -0.10
N ARG A 23 -5.80 -0.86 0.75
CA ARG A 23 -5.51 -2.26 1.09
C ARG A 23 -5.58 -3.19 -0.11
N MET A 24 -6.57 -3.01 -1.00
CA MET A 24 -6.65 -3.77 -2.25
C MET A 24 -5.44 -3.54 -3.14
N LEU A 25 -4.98 -2.29 -3.26
CA LEU A 25 -3.81 -1.94 -4.07
C LEU A 25 -2.50 -2.45 -3.46
N VAL A 26 -2.38 -2.49 -2.13
CA VAL A 26 -1.25 -3.13 -1.44
C VAL A 26 -1.19 -4.62 -1.76
N VAL A 27 -2.34 -5.32 -1.78
CA VAL A 27 -2.42 -6.74 -2.15
C VAL A 27 -2.16 -6.96 -3.64
N ALA A 28 -2.59 -6.03 -4.50
CA ALA A 28 -2.33 -6.09 -5.93
C ALA A 28 -0.84 -5.89 -6.27
N GLY A 29 -0.06 -5.33 -5.35
CA GLY A 29 1.38 -5.18 -5.52
C GLY A 29 1.76 -4.14 -6.60
N PRO A 30 2.94 -4.26 -7.20
CA PRO A 30 3.43 -3.30 -8.20
C PRO A 30 2.61 -3.28 -9.49
N ASP A 31 1.91 -4.37 -9.80
CA ASP A 31 1.06 -4.49 -10.99
C ASP A 31 -0.23 -3.65 -10.88
N GLY A 32 -0.67 -3.36 -9.65
CA GLY A 32 -1.80 -2.50 -9.40
C GLY A 32 -3.14 -3.05 -9.91
N MET A 33 -4.09 -2.15 -10.14
CA MET A 33 -5.44 -2.52 -10.57
C MET A 33 -6.11 -1.41 -11.39
N ALA A 34 -6.87 -1.82 -12.41
CA ALA A 34 -7.67 -0.89 -13.21
C ALA A 34 -8.83 -0.29 -12.40
N ALA A 35 -9.20 0.97 -12.67
CA ALA A 35 -10.30 1.66 -11.98
C ALA A 35 -11.62 0.87 -11.95
N GLY A 36 -11.97 0.22 -13.08
CA GLY A 36 -13.18 -0.60 -13.17
C GLY A 36 -13.16 -1.79 -12.21
N ALA A 37 -12.06 -2.53 -12.16
CA ALA A 37 -11.88 -3.64 -11.23
C ALA A 37 -11.87 -3.19 -9.76
N ILE A 38 -11.34 -1.99 -9.47
CA ILE A 38 -11.42 -1.38 -8.14
C ILE A 38 -12.88 -1.08 -7.78
N ALA A 39 -13.66 -0.49 -8.69
CA ALA A 39 -15.07 -0.17 -8.46
C ALA A 39 -15.90 -1.44 -8.17
N GLU A 40 -15.68 -2.49 -8.96
CA GLU A 40 -16.35 -3.78 -8.78
C GLU A 40 -16.02 -4.40 -7.42
N LYS A 41 -14.74 -4.48 -7.04
CA LYS A 41 -14.33 -5.10 -5.77
C LYS A 41 -14.69 -4.27 -4.54
N ALA A 42 -14.63 -2.94 -4.63
CA ALA A 42 -15.06 -2.04 -3.56
C ALA A 42 -16.58 -1.91 -3.46
N VAL A 43 -17.35 -2.48 -4.40
CA VAL A 43 -18.82 -2.41 -4.45
C VAL A 43 -19.31 -0.94 -4.44
N VAL A 44 -18.70 -0.10 -5.26
CA VAL A 44 -19.05 1.32 -5.42
C VAL A 44 -19.26 1.68 -6.88
N SER A 45 -20.02 2.75 -7.14
CA SER A 45 -20.21 3.23 -8.52
C SER A 45 -18.89 3.71 -9.14
N PRO A 46 -18.73 3.65 -10.48
CA PRO A 46 -17.55 4.18 -11.16
C PRO A 46 -17.30 5.67 -10.90
N SER A 47 -18.36 6.47 -10.76
CA SER A 47 -18.25 7.89 -10.44
C SER A 47 -17.72 8.12 -9.02
N ASN A 48 -18.19 7.33 -8.04
CA ASN A 48 -17.72 7.40 -6.67
C ASN A 48 -16.28 6.89 -6.53
N VAL A 49 -15.90 5.81 -7.23
CA VAL A 49 -14.52 5.31 -7.18
C VAL A 49 -13.54 6.36 -7.71
N SER A 50 -13.89 7.06 -8.79
CA SER A 50 -13.04 8.09 -9.38
C SER A 50 -12.77 9.23 -8.39
N PHE A 51 -13.78 9.62 -7.60
CA PHE A 51 -13.62 10.60 -6.53
C PHE A 51 -12.66 10.10 -5.45
N HIS A 52 -12.83 8.86 -4.98
CA HIS A 52 -11.95 8.26 -3.97
C HIS A 52 -10.49 8.14 -4.45
N LEU A 53 -10.29 7.68 -5.70
CA LEU A 53 -8.97 7.54 -6.29
C LEU A 53 -8.26 8.89 -6.45
N LYS A 54 -8.99 9.95 -6.83
CA LYS A 54 -8.42 11.30 -6.93
C LYS A 54 -7.97 11.85 -5.57
N GLU A 55 -8.75 11.63 -4.51
CA GLU A 55 -8.36 12.04 -3.16
C GLU A 55 -7.15 11.24 -2.65
N LEU A 56 -7.10 9.94 -2.93
CA LEU A 56 -5.94 9.09 -2.61
C LEU A 56 -4.69 9.50 -3.40
N GLU A 57 -4.80 9.82 -4.69
CA GLU A 57 -3.69 10.30 -5.51
C GLU A 57 -3.15 11.63 -4.98
N ARG A 58 -4.04 12.57 -4.63
CA ARG A 58 -3.67 13.86 -4.00
C ARG A 58 -2.93 13.68 -2.68
N SER A 59 -3.26 12.63 -1.93
CA SER A 59 -2.55 12.30 -0.70
C SER A 59 -1.17 11.68 -0.91
N GLY A 60 -0.85 11.29 -2.14
CA GLY A 60 0.40 10.63 -2.51
C GLY A 60 0.47 9.14 -2.13
N LEU A 61 -0.60 8.57 -1.56
CA LEU A 61 -0.64 7.16 -1.13
C LEU A 61 -0.83 6.17 -2.28
N ILE A 62 -1.30 6.64 -3.42
CA ILE A 62 -1.41 5.85 -4.65
C ILE A 62 -0.83 6.64 -5.82
N ALA A 63 -0.46 5.92 -6.87
CA ALA A 63 -0.11 6.49 -8.16
C ALA A 63 -1.04 5.93 -9.24
N GLN A 64 -1.02 6.57 -10.41
CA GLN A 64 -1.73 6.09 -11.59
C GLN A 64 -0.82 6.09 -12.81
N GLN A 65 -1.03 5.14 -13.70
CA GLN A 65 -0.39 5.07 -15.00
C GLN A 65 -1.41 4.71 -16.07
N ARG A 66 -1.25 5.29 -17.26
CA ARG A 66 -2.12 4.98 -18.40
C ARG A 66 -1.54 3.80 -19.17
N GLU A 67 -2.27 2.71 -19.22
CA GLU A 67 -1.94 1.53 -20.01
C GLU A 67 -2.97 1.36 -21.13
N SER A 68 -2.58 1.82 -22.33
CA SER A 68 -3.43 1.77 -23.53
C SER A 68 -4.80 2.44 -23.31
N ARG A 69 -5.84 1.65 -23.07
CA ARG A 69 -7.24 2.08 -22.91
C ARG A 69 -7.69 2.21 -21.46
N SER A 70 -6.85 1.83 -20.50
CA SER A 70 -7.19 1.80 -19.08
C SER A 70 -6.19 2.60 -18.25
N ILE A 71 -6.62 3.03 -17.07
CA ILE A 71 -5.75 3.61 -16.05
C ILE A 71 -5.56 2.57 -14.97
N ILE A 72 -4.31 2.22 -14.69
CA ILE A 72 -3.90 1.31 -13.62
C ILE A 72 -3.45 2.15 -12.43
N TYR A 73 -4.02 1.84 -11.26
CA TYR A 73 -3.65 2.46 -10.00
C TYR A 73 -2.77 1.51 -9.20
N THR A 74 -1.74 2.03 -8.57
CA THR A 74 -0.79 1.28 -7.74
C THR A 74 -0.66 1.92 -6.37
N ALA A 75 -0.38 1.12 -5.35
CA ALA A 75 -0.03 1.66 -4.03
C ALA A 75 1.35 2.31 -4.10
N ASN A 76 1.51 3.49 -3.50
CA ASN A 76 2.83 4.09 -3.32
C ASN A 76 3.46 3.52 -2.04
N PHE A 77 4.22 2.43 -2.20
CA PHE A 77 4.84 1.72 -1.07
C PHE A 77 5.84 2.57 -0.30
N GLU A 78 6.54 3.50 -0.96
CA GLU A 78 7.46 4.44 -0.30
C GLU A 78 6.69 5.40 0.61
N ALA A 79 5.59 5.97 0.13
CA ALA A 79 4.75 6.86 0.91
C ALA A 79 4.07 6.13 2.08
N LEU A 80 3.57 4.91 1.86
CA LEU A 80 2.98 4.08 2.92
C LEU A 80 4.00 3.70 3.99
N GLY A 81 5.19 3.27 3.58
CA GLY A 81 6.29 2.98 4.52
C GLY A 81 6.72 4.22 5.31
N SER A 82 6.74 5.39 4.66
CA SER A 82 7.03 6.66 5.32
C SER A 82 5.94 7.07 6.32
N LEU A 83 4.67 6.78 6.05
CA LEU A 83 3.55 7.06 6.97
C LEU A 83 3.62 6.15 8.21
N VAL A 84 3.93 4.87 8.02
CA VAL A 84 4.14 3.93 9.14
C VAL A 84 5.34 4.36 9.96
N ARG A 85 6.46 4.71 9.31
CA ARG A 85 7.64 5.27 9.98
C ARG A 85 7.28 6.50 10.80
N PHE A 86 6.50 7.44 10.25
CA PHE A 86 6.09 8.65 10.98
C PHE A 86 5.31 8.33 12.27
N LEU A 87 4.49 7.29 12.30
CA LEU A 87 3.81 6.84 13.53
C LEU A 87 4.76 6.17 14.53
N MET A 88 5.80 5.52 14.02
CA MET A 88 6.76 4.75 14.82
C MET A 88 7.99 5.56 15.23
N GLU A 89 8.23 6.73 14.64
CA GLU A 89 9.27 7.67 15.05
C GLU A 89 9.03 8.10 16.50
N ASP A 90 10.06 7.96 17.34
CA ASP A 90 10.02 8.18 18.79
C ASP A 90 8.97 7.34 19.57
N CYS A 91 8.24 6.45 18.88
CA CYS A 91 7.06 5.74 19.39
C CYS A 91 7.33 4.88 20.62
N CYS A 92 8.55 4.36 20.72
CA CYS A 92 8.87 3.49 21.82
C CYS A 92 9.39 4.29 23.03
N ALA A 93 10.03 5.46 22.92
CA ALA A 93 10.57 6.24 24.07
C ALA A 93 11.30 5.40 25.18
N GLY A 94 11.85 4.23 24.84
CA GLY A 94 12.39 3.24 25.79
C GLY A 94 11.52 2.00 26.10
N HIS A 95 10.34 1.89 25.49
CA HIS A 95 9.29 0.87 25.64
C HIS A 95 9.11 0.02 24.37
N PRO A 96 10.05 -0.92 24.09
CA PRO A 96 10.01 -1.75 22.88
C PRO A 96 8.74 -2.60 22.77
N GLU A 97 8.03 -2.87 23.87
CA GLU A 97 6.78 -3.62 23.91
C GLU A 97 5.64 -2.98 23.09
N ILE A 98 5.66 -1.64 22.92
CA ILE A 98 4.65 -0.92 22.11
C ILE A 98 4.84 -1.24 20.64
N CYS A 99 6.10 -1.35 20.22
CA CYS A 99 6.50 -1.52 18.84
C CYS A 99 6.64 -3.00 18.44
N ALA A 100 6.72 -3.91 19.42
CA ALA A 100 6.96 -5.34 19.20
C ALA A 100 5.92 -6.02 18.28
N PRO A 101 4.59 -5.84 18.45
CA PRO A 101 3.62 -6.48 17.56
C PRO A 101 3.75 -6.01 16.10
N ALA A 102 4.06 -4.73 15.88
CA ALA A 102 4.29 -4.19 14.54
C ALA A 102 5.61 -4.70 13.93
N ALA A 103 6.66 -4.82 14.74
CA ALA A 103 7.96 -5.33 14.32
C ALA A 103 7.91 -6.82 13.94
N GLU A 104 7.16 -7.65 14.66
CA GLU A 104 6.95 -9.07 14.34
C GLU A 104 6.26 -9.25 12.98
N ILE A 105 5.25 -8.43 12.69
CA ILE A 105 4.54 -8.45 11.40
C ILE A 105 5.49 -8.00 10.27
N ALA A 106 6.29 -6.96 10.50
CA ALA A 106 7.25 -6.47 9.51
C ALA A 106 8.35 -7.51 9.21
N ALA A 107 8.84 -8.22 10.24
CA ALA A 107 9.84 -9.29 10.08
C ALA A 107 9.31 -10.47 9.25
N CYS A 108 8.01 -10.79 9.36
CA CYS A 108 7.38 -11.83 8.53
C CYS A 108 7.45 -11.53 7.03
N CYS A 109 7.46 -10.26 6.62
CA CYS A 109 7.53 -9.88 5.20
C CYS A 109 8.88 -10.24 4.55
N ASP A 110 9.96 -10.35 5.34
CA ASP A 110 11.30 -10.73 4.85
C ASP A 110 11.36 -12.23 4.49
N SER A 111 10.67 -13.07 5.27
CA SER A 111 10.66 -14.53 5.09
C SER A 111 9.90 -15.02 3.85
N LYS A 112 8.95 -14.23 3.33
CA LYS A 112 8.21 -14.60 2.09
C LYS A 112 9.02 -14.35 0.82
N ILE A 113 9.94 -13.38 0.83
CA ILE A 113 10.80 -13.05 -0.33
C ILE A 113 11.91 -14.10 -0.50
N GLN A 114 12.45 -14.63 0.61
CA GLN A 114 13.49 -15.67 0.58
C GLN A 114 12.99 -17.01 0.00
N GLY A 115 11.72 -17.36 0.21
CA GLY A 115 11.13 -18.60 -0.32
C GLY A 115 11.00 -18.64 -1.85
N GLU A 116 10.75 -17.50 -2.51
CA GLU A 116 10.67 -17.41 -3.98
C GLU A 116 12.06 -17.32 -4.64
N GLN A 117 13.03 -16.69 -3.99
CA GLN A 117 14.42 -16.62 -4.49
C GLN A 117 15.11 -17.99 -4.45
N ASP A 118 14.91 -18.79 -3.41
CA ASP A 118 15.45 -20.16 -3.32
C ASP A 118 14.83 -21.12 -4.34
N ALA A 119 13.57 -20.91 -4.71
CA ALA A 119 12.89 -21.70 -5.75
C ALA A 119 13.47 -21.42 -7.16
N SER A 120 13.79 -20.16 -7.45
CA SER A 120 14.40 -19.73 -8.72
C SER A 120 15.86 -20.21 -8.86
N ILE A 121 16.64 -20.19 -7.77
CA ILE A 121 18.04 -20.67 -7.75
C ILE A 121 18.13 -22.20 -7.94
N LYS A 122 17.14 -22.97 -7.45
CA LYS A 122 17.11 -24.43 -7.65
C LYS A 122 16.78 -24.83 -9.10
N GLN A 123 15.95 -24.08 -9.82
CA GLN A 123 15.66 -24.36 -11.24
C GLN A 123 16.87 -24.09 -12.16
N SER A 124 17.67 -23.06 -11.86
CA SER A 124 18.88 -22.73 -12.63
C SER A 124 20.03 -23.74 -12.49
N ARG A 125 20.06 -24.58 -11.44
CA ARG A 125 21.10 -25.60 -11.22
C ARG A 125 20.71 -27.01 -11.69
N ALA A 126 19.47 -27.20 -12.15
CA ALA A 126 18.96 -28.46 -12.65
C ALA A 126 18.87 -28.51 -14.20
N SER A 127 19.46 -27.53 -14.90
CA SER A 127 19.59 -27.47 -16.36
C SER A 127 21.04 -27.54 -16.80
#